data_AF-A0AA36M7V1-F1
#
_entry.id   AF-A0AA36M7V1-F1
#
_cell.length_a   1.000
_cell.length_b   1.000
_cell.length_c   1.000
_cell.angle_alpha   90.00
_cell.angle_beta   90.00
_cell.angle_gamma   90.00
#
_symmetry.space_group_name_H-M   'P 1'
#
loop_
_entity.id
_entity.type
_entity.pdbx_description
1 polymer ?
#
loop_
_entity_poly.entity_id
_entity_poly.type
_entity_poly.pdbx_seq_one_letter_code
_entity_poly.pdbx_strand_id
1 'polypeptide(L)'
;MYSQFFCAVLTLTISCLSNAYITNNGRMRTFGTYNVPKLGQCVIGGPYASGPMYSCHGATFVETTGFFQPCTQHSQCYHAREPTEWCRLLPHQSWTNEGCHCDQKVGSCVIERFDNMIGQLQWTFCTPKAEFYC
;
A
#
# COMPACT_ATOMS: atom_id res chain seq x y z
N MET A 1 55.11 -22.31 -5.53
CA MET A 1 54.63 -23.46 -4.75
C MET A 1 53.19 -23.74 -5.15
N TYR A 2 52.94 -24.98 -5.56
CA TYR A 2 51.68 -25.58 -5.99
C TYR A 2 50.56 -25.38 -4.95
N SER A 3 49.29 -25.22 -5.30
CA SER A 3 48.46 -26.36 -5.70
C SER A 3 47.21 -25.93 -6.48
N GLN A 4 47.08 -26.51 -7.67
CA GLN A 4 45.84 -26.71 -8.42
C GLN A 4 45.09 -27.88 -7.79
N PHE A 5 43.75 -27.94 -7.85
CA PHE A 5 43.05 -29.20 -8.08
C PHE A 5 41.81 -29.02 -8.99
N PHE A 6 42.03 -29.34 -10.26
CA PHE A 6 41.18 -30.05 -11.23
C PHE A 6 39.75 -29.58 -11.52
N CYS A 7 39.63 -28.84 -12.63
CA CYS A 7 38.53 -28.96 -13.57
C CYS A 7 38.65 -30.30 -14.32
N ALA A 8 37.72 -31.22 -14.09
CA ALA A 8 37.54 -32.40 -14.94
C ALA A 8 36.44 -32.11 -15.98
N VAL A 9 36.87 -32.09 -17.23
CA VAL A 9 36.13 -31.94 -18.49
C VAL A 9 35.61 -33.33 -18.89
N LEU A 10 34.35 -33.54 -19.29
CA LEU A 10 33.83 -33.69 -20.67
C LEU A 10 32.52 -34.51 -20.50
N THR A 11 31.32 -34.16 -20.98
CA THR A 11 30.86 -34.30 -22.37
C THR A 11 29.48 -33.63 -22.59
N LEU A 12 29.45 -32.66 -23.53
CA LEU A 12 28.45 -32.41 -24.59
C LEU A 12 26.98 -32.85 -24.38
N THR A 13 26.04 -31.91 -24.27
CA THR A 13 25.12 -31.51 -25.37
C THR A 13 24.30 -30.27 -24.98
N ILE A 14 23.88 -29.54 -26.00
CA ILE A 14 23.31 -28.20 -26.02
C ILE A 14 21.82 -28.21 -25.66
N SER A 15 21.35 -27.12 -25.03
CA SER A 15 20.02 -26.50 -25.12
C SER A 15 19.00 -26.61 -23.97
N CYS A 16 18.30 -25.48 -23.84
CA CYS A 16 16.90 -25.30 -23.44
C CYS A 16 16.56 -25.00 -21.98
N LEU A 17 16.07 -23.76 -21.84
CA LEU A 17 15.22 -23.19 -20.81
C LEU A 17 14.21 -24.15 -20.16
N SER A 18 14.09 -23.96 -18.83
CA SER A 18 12.88 -24.01 -17.98
C SER A 18 12.18 -25.34 -17.65
N ASN A 19 11.64 -25.34 -16.42
CA ASN A 19 10.64 -26.24 -15.77
C ASN A 19 11.26 -27.33 -14.87
N ALA A 20 10.77 -27.64 -13.67
CA ALA A 20 9.56 -27.29 -12.91
C ALA A 20 9.88 -27.47 -11.39
N TYR A 21 9.10 -26.99 -10.42
CA TYR A 21 7.78 -27.54 -10.09
C TYR A 21 7.06 -26.63 -9.08
N ILE A 22 5.84 -26.23 -9.44
CA ILE A 22 4.87 -25.57 -8.56
C ILE A 22 3.97 -26.68 -8.00
N THR A 23 3.94 -26.84 -6.67
CA THR A 23 2.88 -27.60 -6.00
C THR A 23 1.59 -26.79 -6.03
N ASN A 24 0.58 -27.32 -6.71
CA ASN A 24 -0.81 -26.89 -6.60
C ASN A 24 -1.30 -27.10 -5.16
N ASN A 25 -1.91 -26.07 -4.54
CA ASN A 25 -3.21 -26.12 -3.86
C ASN A 25 -3.42 -24.88 -2.98
N GLY A 26 -4.31 -23.97 -3.40
CA GLY A 26 -4.74 -22.86 -2.54
C GLY A 26 -5.18 -21.61 -3.30
N ARG A 27 -6.31 -21.71 -3.99
CA ARG A 27 -6.99 -20.63 -4.71
C ARG A 27 -7.27 -19.42 -3.79
N MET A 28 -6.68 -18.27 -4.10
CA MET A 28 -7.35 -16.97 -4.01
C MET A 28 -7.11 -16.21 -5.31
N ARG A 29 -8.19 -16.06 -6.10
CA ARG A 29 -8.20 -15.16 -7.26
C ARG A 29 -8.37 -13.74 -6.72
N THR A 30 -7.29 -12.98 -6.61
CA THR A 30 -7.36 -11.53 -6.43
C THR A 30 -7.28 -10.88 -7.81
N PHE A 31 -8.34 -10.17 -8.17
CA PHE A 31 -8.36 -9.29 -9.34
C PHE A 31 -7.29 -8.20 -9.19
N GLY A 32 -6.45 -8.03 -10.22
CA GLY A 32 -5.55 -6.88 -10.40
C GLY A 32 -4.44 -6.71 -9.34
N THR A 33 -3.24 -7.21 -9.60
CA THR A 33 -2.04 -6.92 -8.80
C THR A 33 -1.53 -5.51 -9.10
N TYR A 34 -2.18 -4.48 -8.54
CA TYR A 34 -1.40 -3.36 -8.03
C TYR A 34 -0.67 -3.90 -6.80
N ASN A 35 0.67 -3.85 -6.78
CA ASN A 35 1.46 -4.17 -5.61
C ASN A 35 1.17 -3.10 -4.55
N VAL A 36 0.04 -3.20 -3.86
CA VAL A 36 -0.22 -2.42 -2.66
C VAL A 36 0.78 -2.94 -1.63
N PRO A 37 1.69 -2.10 -1.12
CA PRO A 37 2.62 -2.47 -0.08
C PRO A 37 1.85 -3.12 1.07
N LYS A 38 2.44 -4.16 1.65
CA LYS A 38 1.86 -4.88 2.78
C LYS A 38 1.54 -3.86 3.89
N LEU A 39 0.25 -3.69 4.14
CA LEU A 39 -0.37 -2.81 5.12
C LEU A 39 0.38 -2.91 6.47
N GLY A 40 1.09 -1.84 6.85
CA GLY A 40 1.90 -1.78 8.08
C GLY A 40 3.39 -1.48 7.89
N GLN A 41 3.90 -1.40 6.67
CA GLN A 41 5.25 -0.89 6.40
C GLN A 41 5.18 0.26 5.40
N CYS A 42 5.63 1.46 5.82
CA CYS A 42 5.77 2.58 4.90
C CYS A 42 6.64 2.20 3.72
N VAL A 43 6.33 2.75 2.55
CA VAL A 43 7.13 2.56 1.35
C VAL A 43 8.49 3.22 1.57
N ILE A 44 9.48 2.40 1.92
CA ILE A 44 10.86 2.86 2.12
C ILE A 44 11.53 2.95 0.76
N GLY A 45 11.95 4.15 0.39
CA GLY A 45 12.64 4.41 -0.86
C GLY A 45 11.66 4.56 -2.02
N GLY A 46 11.50 5.80 -2.48
CA GLY A 46 10.65 6.18 -3.61
C GLY A 46 10.44 7.70 -3.62
N PRO A 47 9.96 8.29 -4.73
CA PRO A 47 9.66 9.72 -4.80
C PRO A 47 8.60 10.16 -3.79
N TYR A 48 7.80 9.21 -3.30
CA TYR A 48 6.70 9.44 -2.36
C TYR A 48 7.14 9.46 -0.89
N ALA A 49 8.35 9.00 -0.56
CA ALA A 49 8.83 8.92 0.83
C ALA A 49 9.11 10.31 1.44
N SER A 50 9.47 11.30 0.61
CA SER A 50 9.85 12.66 1.06
C SER A 50 8.83 13.75 0.70
N GLY A 51 7.90 13.48 -0.22
CA GLY A 51 6.92 14.48 -0.65
C GLY A 51 5.82 14.71 0.40
N PRO A 52 5.46 15.97 0.74
CA PRO A 52 4.44 16.28 1.74
C PRO A 52 3.02 15.90 1.31
N MET A 53 2.81 15.71 0.00
CA MET A 53 1.51 15.34 -0.57
C MET A 53 1.23 13.84 -0.57
N TYR A 54 2.18 13.03 -0.10
CA TYR A 54 2.07 11.57 -0.15
C TYR A 54 1.92 10.94 1.22
N SER A 55 1.07 9.92 1.34
CA SER A 55 1.00 9.08 2.56
C SER A 55 2.23 8.17 2.68
N CYS A 56 2.34 7.48 3.80
CA CYS A 56 3.26 6.37 4.08
C CYS A 56 3.15 5.26 3.02
N HIS A 57 1.97 5.02 2.45
CA HIS A 57 1.73 4.04 1.39
C HIS A 57 1.90 4.62 -0.03
N GLY A 58 2.26 5.90 -0.16
CA GLY A 58 2.40 6.58 -1.46
C GLY A 58 1.09 7.04 -2.08
N ALA A 59 0.01 7.14 -1.29
CA ALA A 59 -1.25 7.72 -1.74
C ALA A 59 -1.10 9.23 -1.98
N THR A 60 -1.86 9.82 -2.91
CA THR A 60 -1.88 11.27 -3.16
C THR A 60 -2.92 11.98 -2.29
N PHE A 61 -2.56 13.14 -1.73
CA PHE A 61 -3.47 13.93 -0.89
C PHE A 61 -4.64 14.51 -1.70
N VAL A 62 -5.84 14.38 -1.15
CA VAL A 62 -7.07 14.99 -1.65
C VAL A 62 -7.64 15.88 -0.56
N GLU A 63 -7.89 17.14 -0.89
CA GLU A 63 -8.48 18.12 0.03
C GLU A 63 -9.95 17.76 0.32
N THR A 64 -10.33 17.78 1.60
CA THR A 64 -11.68 17.51 2.10
C THR A 64 -11.93 18.31 3.39
N THR A 65 -13.11 18.17 3.98
CA THR A 65 -13.45 18.69 5.32
C THR A 65 -12.68 18.05 6.49
N GLY A 66 -11.89 16.99 6.25
CA GLY A 66 -11.08 16.36 7.28
C GLY A 66 -9.98 17.28 7.81
N PHE A 67 -9.51 17.03 9.03
CA PHE A 67 -8.50 17.86 9.67
C PHE A 67 -7.37 17.07 10.32
N PHE A 68 -6.24 17.76 10.47
CA PHE A 68 -5.06 17.21 11.13
C PHE A 68 -5.38 16.82 12.57
N GLN A 69 -5.17 15.54 12.88
CA GLN A 69 -5.41 14.94 14.19
C GLN A 69 -4.15 14.19 14.59
N PRO A 70 -3.32 14.73 15.49
CA PRO A 70 -2.01 14.17 15.79
C PRO A 70 -2.12 12.75 16.32
N CYS A 71 -1.30 11.85 15.81
CA CYS A 71 -1.25 10.47 16.24
C CYS A 71 0.19 9.92 16.26
N THR A 72 0.39 8.93 17.12
CA THR A 72 1.60 8.10 17.19
C THR A 72 1.25 6.62 17.07
N GLN A 73 0.00 6.26 17.35
CA GLN A 73 -0.52 4.90 17.33
C GLN A 73 -1.90 4.86 16.67
N HIS A 74 -2.20 3.75 16.00
CA HIS A 74 -3.48 3.52 15.31
C HIS A 74 -4.69 3.66 16.25
N SER A 75 -4.56 3.26 17.52
CA SER A 75 -5.63 3.35 18.52
C SER A 75 -6.16 4.77 18.76
N GLN A 76 -5.34 5.79 18.52
CA GLN A 76 -5.75 7.19 18.65
C GLN A 76 -6.75 7.61 17.56
N CYS A 77 -6.83 6.86 16.46
CA CYS A 77 -7.70 7.15 15.32
C CYS A 77 -9.04 6.40 15.36
N TYR A 78 -9.28 5.54 16.37
CA TYR A 78 -10.53 4.75 16.47
C TYR A 78 -11.81 5.59 16.60
N HIS A 79 -11.70 6.83 17.08
CA HIS A 79 -12.82 7.76 17.18
C HIS A 79 -12.98 8.64 15.94
N ALA A 80 -12.04 8.58 15.00
CA ALA A 80 -12.12 9.34 13.77
C ALA A 80 -12.94 8.58 12.71
N ARG A 81 -13.57 9.32 11.83
CA ARG A 81 -14.39 8.87 10.71
C ARG A 81 -13.86 9.48 9.41
N GLU A 82 -14.26 8.89 8.30
CA GLU A 82 -14.08 9.47 6.98
C GLU A 82 -14.68 10.89 6.90
N PRO A 83 -14.11 11.79 6.08
CA PRO A 83 -14.72 13.09 5.86
C PRO A 83 -16.06 12.96 5.12
N THR A 84 -16.91 13.98 5.27
CA THR A 84 -18.29 14.00 4.73
C THR A 84 -18.33 13.66 3.24
N GLU A 85 -17.39 14.19 2.46
CA GLU A 85 -17.27 14.00 1.01
C GLU A 85 -16.92 12.56 0.62
N TRP A 86 -16.41 11.76 1.55
CA TRP A 86 -16.02 10.38 1.32
C TRP A 86 -17.00 9.38 1.93
N CYS A 87 -18.01 9.83 2.66
CA CYS A 87 -18.99 8.91 3.24
C CYS A 87 -19.69 8.05 2.17
N ARG A 88 -19.99 8.63 1.00
CA ARG A 88 -20.47 7.89 -0.17
C ARG A 88 -19.44 7.97 -1.29
N LEU A 89 -18.73 6.88 -1.51
CA LEU A 89 -17.80 6.76 -2.62
C LEU A 89 -18.50 6.84 -3.98
N LEU A 90 -17.82 7.42 -4.95
CA LEU A 90 -18.26 7.38 -6.34
C LEU A 90 -18.17 5.93 -6.90
N PRO A 91 -18.91 5.58 -7.97
CA PRO A 91 -18.92 4.21 -8.49
C PRO A 91 -17.56 3.63 -8.91
N HIS A 92 -16.60 4.49 -9.25
CA HIS A 92 -15.24 4.10 -9.64
C HIS A 92 -14.26 4.10 -8.45
N GLN A 93 -14.71 4.43 -7.25
CA GLN A 93 -13.89 4.49 -6.06
C GLN A 93 -14.18 3.29 -5.15
N SER A 94 -13.15 2.83 -4.46
CA SER A 94 -13.24 1.72 -3.52
C SER A 94 -12.43 2.00 -2.26
N TRP A 95 -12.97 1.63 -1.11
CA TRP A 95 -12.23 1.68 0.15
C TRP A 95 -11.01 0.76 0.10
N THR A 96 -9.96 1.17 0.80
CA THR A 96 -8.90 0.24 1.16
C THR A 96 -9.38 -0.68 2.30
N ASN A 97 -8.54 -1.61 2.73
CA ASN A 97 -8.87 -2.49 3.85
C ASN A 97 -8.77 -1.79 5.22
N GLU A 98 -8.32 -0.54 5.27
CA GLU A 98 -8.24 0.24 6.51
C GLU A 98 -9.27 1.36 6.52
N GLY A 99 -9.90 1.54 7.68
CA GLY A 99 -10.57 2.80 7.99
C GLY A 99 -9.55 3.89 8.33
N CYS A 100 -10.00 4.86 9.13
CA CYS A 100 -9.09 5.86 9.70
C CYS A 100 -7.97 5.18 10.50
N HIS A 101 -6.73 5.45 10.11
CA HIS A 101 -5.54 4.90 10.72
C HIS A 101 -4.49 5.99 10.94
N CYS A 102 -3.53 5.71 11.82
CA CYS A 102 -2.43 6.60 12.06
C CYS A 102 -1.36 6.40 10.98
N ASP A 103 -1.15 7.41 10.15
CA ASP A 103 -0.02 7.43 9.23
C ASP A 103 1.19 8.03 9.96
N GLN A 104 2.23 7.23 10.18
CA GLN A 104 3.41 7.66 10.93
C GLN A 104 4.27 8.70 10.21
N LYS A 105 4.19 8.76 8.87
CA LYS A 105 4.91 9.75 8.07
C LYS A 105 4.23 11.11 8.19
N VAL A 106 2.89 11.13 8.07
CA VAL A 106 2.08 12.35 8.21
C VAL A 106 1.97 12.76 9.69
N GLY A 107 2.00 11.80 10.61
CA GLY A 107 1.79 12.02 12.04
C GLY A 107 0.33 12.33 12.38
N SER A 108 -0.61 11.92 11.53
CA SER A 108 -2.04 12.22 11.68
C SER A 108 -2.93 11.03 11.34
N CYS A 109 -4.16 11.05 11.86
CA CYS A 109 -5.21 10.16 11.42
C CYS A 109 -5.63 10.48 9.97
N VAL A 110 -5.47 9.49 9.10
CA VAL A 110 -5.81 9.59 7.67
C VAL A 110 -6.66 8.39 7.26
N ILE A 111 -7.33 8.53 6.13
CA ILE A 111 -8.06 7.44 5.48
C ILE A 111 -7.68 7.37 4.01
N GLU A 112 -7.63 6.15 3.49
CA GLU A 112 -7.21 5.88 2.11
C GLU A 112 -8.33 5.22 1.31
N ARG A 113 -8.44 5.62 0.04
CA ARG A 113 -9.31 5.00 -0.96
C ARG A 113 -8.56 4.85 -2.28
N PHE A 114 -9.01 3.91 -3.11
CA PHE A 114 -8.49 3.74 -4.45
C PHE A 114 -9.47 4.29 -5.48
N ASP A 115 -8.97 5.08 -6.43
CA ASP A 115 -9.72 5.57 -7.58
C ASP A 115 -9.35 4.73 -8.81
N ASN A 116 -10.29 3.88 -9.23
CA ASN A 116 -10.08 2.95 -10.35
C ASN A 116 -10.07 3.65 -11.71
N MET A 117 -10.60 4.88 -11.81
CA MET A 117 -10.63 5.62 -13.08
C MET A 117 -9.24 6.13 -13.45
N ILE A 118 -8.52 6.67 -12.47
CA ILE A 118 -7.14 7.18 -12.65
C ILE A 118 -6.08 6.17 -12.22
N GLY A 119 -6.47 5.07 -11.58
CA GLY A 119 -5.57 4.03 -11.09
C GLY A 119 -4.65 4.51 -9.97
N GLN A 120 -5.16 5.36 -9.07
CA GLN A 120 -4.36 5.98 -8.01
C GLN A 120 -4.94 5.75 -6.62
N LEU A 121 -4.04 5.55 -5.67
CA LEU A 121 -4.36 5.57 -4.25
C LEU A 121 -4.45 7.03 -3.79
N GLN A 122 -5.52 7.38 -3.09
CA GLN A 122 -5.79 8.71 -2.57
C GLN A 122 -5.90 8.65 -1.04
N TRP A 123 -5.46 9.70 -0.37
CA TRP A 123 -5.65 9.85 1.07
C TRP A 123 -6.14 11.24 1.43
N THR A 124 -6.76 11.33 2.60
CA THR A 124 -7.18 12.60 3.17
C THR A 124 -7.21 12.48 4.70
N PHE A 125 -7.39 13.61 5.38
CA PHE A 125 -7.53 13.63 6.82
C PHE A 125 -8.88 13.04 7.26
N CYS A 126 -8.90 12.41 8.43
CA CYS A 126 -10.14 12.00 9.05
C CYS A 126 -10.85 13.17 9.75
N THR A 127 -12.13 12.97 10.04
CA THR A 127 -12.99 13.88 10.82
C THR A 127 -13.34 13.21 12.15
N PRO A 128 -13.22 13.86 13.32
CA PRO A 128 -13.67 13.30 14.57
C PRO A 128 -15.16 13.02 14.53
N LYS A 129 -15.56 11.96 15.23
CA LYS A 129 -16.96 11.55 15.31
C LYS A 129 -17.94 12.65 15.75
N ALA A 130 -17.48 13.64 16.53
CA ALA A 130 -18.33 14.75 16.96
C ALA A 130 -18.71 15.71 15.81
N GLU A 131 -17.89 15.79 14.77
CA GLU A 131 -18.07 16.67 13.61
C GLU A 131 -18.44 15.89 12.34
N PHE A 132 -18.52 14.56 12.44
CA PHE A 132 -18.86 13.69 11.32
C PHE A 132 -20.34 13.83 10.95
N TYR A 133 -20.60 14.06 9.66
CA TYR A 133 -21.93 14.04 9.08
C TYR A 133 -21.94 13.24 7.77
N CYS A 134 -23.03 12.48 7.60
CA CYS A 134 -23.41 11.77 6.40
C CYS A 134 -24.93 11.51 6.44
#